data_AF-A0A926GYU5-F1
#
_entry.id   AF-A0A926GYU5-F1
#
_cell.length_a   1.000
_cell.length_b   1.000
_cell.length_c   1.000
_cell.angle_alpha   90.00
_cell.angle_beta   90.00
_cell.angle_gamma   90.00
#
_symmetry.space_group_name_H-M   'P 1'
#
loop_
_entity.id
_entity.type
_entity.pdbx_description
1 polymer ?
#
loop_
_entity_poly.entity_id
_entity_poly.type
_entity_poly.pdbx_seq_one_letter_code
_entity_poly.pdbx_strand_id
1 'polypeptide(L)'
;MSYSQPTSEEPRRPRRRAPRRVVNYYVRIAGYATFGILGAFLVWSFVLKVLHPYQLSFTVGKEIRAAKADLQKQNARNAVLASRLAYLQTPEGAETEARRAGFARPGEQVYLIRTASPEPPATGAKEKP
;
A
#
# COMPACT_ATOMS: atom_id res chain seq x y z
N MET A 1 -4.36 93.39 36.70
CA MET A 1 -3.05 92.67 36.68
C MET A 1 -3.24 91.46 35.79
N SER A 2 -2.72 91.55 34.58
CA SER A 2 -3.02 90.63 33.48
C SER A 2 -1.71 90.24 32.79
N TYR A 3 -1.58 88.93 32.56
CA TYR A 3 -0.70 88.23 31.60
C TYR A 3 0.82 88.37 31.82
N SER A 4 1.65 87.37 31.53
CA SER A 4 1.52 86.30 30.53
C SER A 4 2.40 85.10 30.93
N GLN A 5 1.86 83.89 30.78
CA GLN A 5 2.58 82.62 30.91
C GLN A 5 3.54 82.43 29.71
N PRO A 6 4.78 81.95 29.92
CA PRO A 6 5.70 81.62 28.85
C PRO A 6 5.29 80.31 28.17
N THR A 7 4.94 80.38 26.89
CA THR A 7 4.73 79.23 26.02
C THR A 7 6.05 78.52 25.74
N SER A 8 6.21 77.32 26.30
CA SER A 8 7.31 76.40 26.00
C SER A 8 7.09 75.74 24.64
N GLU A 9 7.63 76.36 23.58
CA GLU A 9 7.72 75.73 22.26
C GLU A 9 8.82 74.65 22.27
N GLU A 10 8.43 73.40 22.46
CA GLU A 10 9.32 72.26 22.26
C GLU A 10 9.74 72.16 20.78
N PRO A 11 11.05 72.03 20.47
CA PRO A 11 11.51 71.87 19.10
C PRO A 11 11.05 70.51 18.55
N ARG A 12 10.08 70.55 17.63
CA ARG A 12 9.61 69.38 16.88
C ARG A 12 10.79 68.74 16.13
N ARG A 13 11.27 67.60 16.61
CA ARG A 13 12.35 66.83 15.95
C ARG A 13 11.96 66.50 14.50
N PRO A 14 12.85 66.74 13.52
CA PRO A 14 12.56 66.43 12.13
C PRO A 14 12.40 64.91 11.96
N ARG A 15 11.21 64.50 11.53
CA ARG A 15 10.88 63.12 11.16
C ARG A 15 11.77 62.72 9.97
N ARG A 16 12.90 62.07 10.22
CA ARG A 16 13.81 61.56 9.18
C ARG A 16 13.06 60.55 8.32
N ARG A 17 12.54 61.01 7.17
CA ARG A 17 11.96 60.13 6.16
C ARG A 17 13.10 59.32 5.56
N ALA A 18 13.07 58.00 5.75
CA ALA A 18 14.05 57.12 5.15
C ALA A 18 14.10 57.37 3.62
N PRO A 19 15.29 57.32 2.99
CA PRO A 19 15.43 57.57 1.57
C PRO A 19 14.61 56.54 0.80
N ARG A 20 13.55 57.00 0.11
CA ARG A 20 12.59 56.17 -0.65
C ARG A 20 13.24 55.15 -1.59
N ARG A 21 14.48 55.40 -2.03
CA ARG A 21 15.24 54.52 -2.91
C ARG A 21 15.67 53.20 -2.24
N VAL A 22 16.01 53.24 -0.96
CA VAL A 22 16.43 52.05 -0.20
C VAL A 22 15.25 51.12 0.06
N VAL A 23 14.08 51.70 0.33
CA VAL A 23 12.83 50.94 0.55
C VAL A 23 12.44 50.16 -0.71
N ASN A 24 12.52 50.79 -1.90
CA ASN A 24 12.16 50.12 -3.16
C ASN A 24 13.11 48.95 -3.50
N TYR A 25 14.38 49.01 -3.11
CA TYR A 25 15.33 47.93 -3.33
C TYR A 25 14.97 46.69 -2.50
N TYR A 26 14.71 46.86 -1.19
CA TYR A 26 14.29 45.75 -0.32
C TYR A 26 12.93 45.16 -0.73
N VAL A 27 11.98 45.99 -1.19
CA VAL A 27 10.68 45.50 -1.69
C VAL A 27 10.87 44.62 -2.92
N ARG A 28 11.77 44.97 -3.84
CA ARG A 28 12.07 44.14 -5.03
C ARG A 28 12.72 42.81 -4.65
N ILE A 29 13.70 42.84 -3.73
CA ILE A 29 14.33 41.61 -3.24
C ILE A 29 13.31 40.71 -2.55
N ALA A 30 12.48 41.28 -1.67
CA ALA A 30 11.43 40.53 -0.99
C ALA A 30 10.44 39.90 -1.99
N GLY A 31 10.09 40.61 -3.06
CA GLY A 31 9.27 40.09 -4.16
C GLY A 31 9.93 38.90 -4.87
N TYR A 32 11.19 39.01 -5.28
CA TYR A 32 11.90 37.89 -5.91
C TYR A 32 12.07 36.70 -4.98
N ALA A 33 12.35 36.93 -3.70
CA ALA A 33 12.46 35.88 -2.70
C ALA A 33 11.13 35.13 -2.51
N THR A 34 10.01 35.86 -2.41
CA THR A 34 8.68 35.23 -2.32
C THR A 34 8.33 34.43 -3.57
N PHE A 35 8.58 34.96 -4.76
CA PHE A 35 8.38 34.20 -6.00
C PHE A 35 9.28 32.96 -6.09
N GLY A 36 10.53 33.06 -5.66
CA GLY A 36 11.46 31.93 -5.62
C GLY A 36 10.97 30.82 -4.68
N ILE A 37 10.52 31.18 -3.48
CA ILE A 37 9.94 30.22 -2.51
C ILE A 37 8.67 29.58 -3.08
N LEU A 38 7.78 30.38 -3.67
CA LEU A 38 6.54 29.88 -4.26
C LEU A 38 6.83 28.91 -5.42
N GLY A 39 7.78 29.25 -6.28
CA GLY A 39 8.23 28.40 -7.38
C GLY A 39 8.83 27.09 -6.88
N ALA A 40 9.71 27.13 -5.89
CA ALA A 40 10.30 25.94 -5.27
C ALA A 40 9.22 25.04 -4.65
N PHE A 41 8.23 25.62 -3.98
CA PHE A 41 7.11 24.88 -3.40
C PHE A 41 6.25 24.20 -4.47
N LEU A 42 5.98 24.87 -5.59
CA LEU A 42 5.23 24.29 -6.71
C LEU A 42 5.99 23.12 -7.36
N VAL A 43 7.30 23.29 -7.60
CA VAL A 43 8.15 22.22 -8.14
C VAL A 43 8.17 21.03 -7.17
N TRP A 44 8.37 21.28 -5.88
CA TRP A 44 8.34 20.25 -4.85
C TRP A 44 7.03 19.47 -4.83
N SER A 45 5.89 20.18 -4.84
CA SER A 45 4.56 19.56 -4.86
C SER A 45 4.34 18.72 -6.12
N PHE A 46 4.79 19.21 -7.28
CA PHE A 46 4.69 18.48 -8.54
C PHE A 46 5.53 17.20 -8.52
N VAL A 47 6.77 17.27 -8.03
CA VAL A 47 7.67 16.10 -7.89
C VAL A 47 7.02 15.03 -7.02
N LEU A 48 6.48 15.38 -5.84
CA LEU A 48 5.78 14.43 -4.99
C LEU A 48 4.57 13.78 -5.67
N LYS A 49 3.79 14.57 -6.41
CA LYS A 49 2.58 14.09 -7.09
C LYS A 49 2.87 13.16 -8.27
N VAL A 50 4.01 13.32 -8.93
CA VAL A 50 4.42 12.49 -10.08
C VAL A 50 5.20 11.24 -9.65
N LEU A 51 6.08 11.34 -8.65
CA LEU A 51 6.87 10.19 -8.21
C LEU A 51 6.05 9.15 -7.44
N HIS A 52 5.09 9.60 -6.62
CA HIS A 52 4.26 8.72 -5.80
C HIS A 52 3.43 7.68 -6.58
N PRO A 53 2.68 8.03 -7.66
CA PRO A 53 1.90 7.05 -8.40
C PRO A 53 2.77 6.04 -9.15
N TYR A 54 4.00 6.39 -9.52
CA TYR A 54 4.88 5.49 -10.27
C TYR A 54 5.39 4.34 -9.41
N GLN A 55 5.79 4.64 -8.17
CA GLN A 55 6.22 3.61 -7.22
C GLN A 55 5.06 2.67 -6.87
N LEU A 56 3.87 3.22 -6.60
CA LEU A 56 2.69 2.45 -6.24
C LEU A 56 2.25 1.52 -7.39
N SER A 57 2.27 2.00 -8.63
CA SER A 57 1.88 1.19 -9.80
C SER A 57 2.82 0.01 -10.01
N PHE A 58 4.11 0.20 -9.73
CA PHE A 58 5.12 -0.84 -9.92
C PHE A 58 5.08 -1.91 -8.83
N THR A 59 4.93 -1.53 -7.56
CA THR A 59 4.82 -2.47 -6.44
C THR A 59 3.52 -3.27 -6.52
N VAL A 60 2.39 -2.59 -6.70
CA VAL A 60 1.08 -3.24 -6.83
C VAL A 60 1.04 -4.14 -8.07
N GLY A 61 1.64 -3.71 -9.19
CA GLY A 61 1.75 -4.54 -10.39
C GLY A 61 2.54 -5.83 -10.17
N LYS A 62 3.64 -5.77 -9.40
CA LYS A 62 4.43 -6.95 -9.02
C LYS A 62 3.67 -7.87 -8.08
N GLU A 63 3.04 -7.34 -7.05
CA GLU A 63 2.25 -8.11 -6.08
C GLU A 63 1.08 -8.84 -6.76
N ILE A 64 0.35 -8.16 -7.65
CA ILE A 64 -0.72 -8.77 -8.42
C ILE A 64 -0.19 -9.92 -9.30
N ARG A 65 0.97 -9.74 -9.95
CA ARG A 65 1.57 -10.79 -10.78
C ARG A 65 2.01 -11.99 -9.93
N ALA A 66 2.64 -11.74 -8.78
CA ALA A 66 3.05 -12.79 -7.85
C ALA A 66 1.84 -13.57 -7.32
N ALA A 67 0.81 -12.87 -6.85
CA ALA A 67 -0.43 -13.48 -6.37
C ALA A 67 -1.14 -14.31 -7.45
N LYS A 68 -1.18 -13.81 -8.69
CA LYS A 68 -1.72 -14.57 -9.83
C LYS A 68 -0.92 -15.85 -10.12
N ALA A 69 0.41 -15.76 -10.09
CA ALA A 69 1.28 -16.92 -10.29
C ALA A 69 1.07 -17.97 -9.19
N ASP A 70 0.94 -17.53 -7.93
CA ASP A 70 0.67 -18.42 -6.80
C ASP A 70 -0.69 -19.09 -6.89
N LEU A 71 -1.74 -18.36 -7.28
CA LEU A 71 -3.06 -18.94 -7.52
C LEU A 71 -3.02 -19.99 -8.63
N GLN A 72 -2.34 -19.71 -9.74
CA GLN A 72 -2.18 -20.69 -10.82
C GLN A 72 -1.43 -21.94 -10.35
N LYS A 73 -0.37 -21.77 -9.57
CA LYS A 73 0.39 -22.88 -8.99
C LYS A 73 -0.44 -23.72 -8.04
N GLN A 74 -1.25 -23.09 -7.19
CA GLN A 74 -2.17 -23.78 -6.28
C GLN A 74 -3.27 -24.51 -7.04
N ASN A 75 -3.85 -23.90 -8.06
CA ASN A 75 -4.87 -24.53 -8.89
C ASN A 75 -4.30 -25.75 -9.65
N ALA A 76 -3.09 -25.65 -10.18
CA ALA A 76 -2.41 -26.79 -10.81
C ALA A 76 -2.17 -27.92 -9.80
N ARG A 77 -1.73 -27.60 -8.58
CA ARG A 77 -1.57 -28.59 -7.51
C ARG A 77 -2.91 -29.24 -7.12
N ASN A 78 -3.96 -28.44 -6.98
CA ASN A 78 -5.30 -28.92 -6.66
C ASN A 78 -5.83 -29.85 -7.76
N ALA A 79 -5.60 -29.53 -9.03
CA ALA A 79 -6.00 -30.39 -10.15
C ALA A 79 -5.28 -31.74 -10.11
N VAL A 80 -3.97 -31.76 -9.82
CA VAL A 80 -3.19 -33.00 -9.68
C VAL A 80 -3.63 -33.81 -8.46
N LEU A 81 -3.92 -33.15 -7.34
CA LEU A 81 -4.42 -33.84 -6.14
C LEU A 81 -5.83 -34.40 -6.37
N ALA A 82 -6.70 -33.66 -7.05
CA ALA A 82 -8.04 -34.11 -7.40
C ALA A 82 -7.99 -35.34 -8.32
N SER A 83 -7.14 -35.35 -9.34
CA SER A 83 -6.98 -36.52 -10.20
C SER A 83 -6.40 -37.73 -9.44
N ARG A 84 -5.44 -37.50 -8.52
CA ARG A 84 -4.91 -38.57 -7.67
C ARG A 84 -5.97 -39.13 -6.72
N LEU A 85 -6.80 -38.27 -6.11
CA LEU A 85 -7.91 -38.70 -5.26
C LEU A 85 -8.93 -39.51 -6.06
N ALA A 86 -9.29 -39.05 -7.26
CA ALA A 86 -10.19 -39.79 -8.16
C ALA A 86 -9.61 -41.18 -8.50
N TYR A 87 -8.30 -41.26 -8.79
CA TYR A 87 -7.63 -42.54 -9.02
C TYR A 87 -7.66 -43.45 -7.79
N LEU A 88 -7.35 -42.92 -6.60
CA LEU A 88 -7.36 -43.71 -5.36
C LEU A 88 -8.76 -44.19 -4.94
N GLN A 89 -9.83 -43.54 -5.41
CA GLN A 89 -11.20 -44.00 -5.21
C GLN A 89 -11.57 -45.19 -6.10
N THR A 90 -10.80 -45.47 -7.15
CA THR A 90 -10.97 -46.66 -7.98
C THR A 90 -10.46 -47.92 -7.27
N PRO A 91 -11.00 -49.12 -7.56
CA PRO A 91 -10.51 -50.37 -6.99
C PRO A 91 -9.02 -50.61 -7.29
N GLU A 92 -8.60 -50.36 -8.53
CA GLU A 92 -7.22 -50.51 -8.99
C GLU A 92 -6.26 -49.58 -8.24
N GLY A 93 -6.66 -48.31 -8.06
CA GLY A 93 -5.87 -47.33 -7.34
C GLY A 93 -5.73 -47.64 -5.86
N ALA A 94 -6.81 -48.08 -5.22
CA ALA A 94 -6.80 -48.50 -3.83
C ALA A 94 -5.99 -49.78 -3.60
N GLU A 95 -6.07 -50.76 -4.50
CA GLU A 95 -5.24 -51.97 -4.44
C GLU A 95 -3.75 -51.65 -4.63
N THR A 96 -3.43 -50.77 -5.58
CA THR A 96 -2.05 -50.32 -5.82
C THR A 96 -1.46 -49.67 -4.57
N GLU A 97 -2.20 -48.77 -3.93
CA GLU A 97 -1.73 -48.10 -2.70
C GLU A 97 -1.69 -49.05 -1.50
N ALA A 98 -2.63 -50.01 -1.39
CA ALA A 98 -2.62 -51.03 -0.36
C ALA A 98 -1.38 -51.94 -0.44
N ARG A 99 -1.01 -52.37 -1.67
CA ARG A 99 0.23 -53.14 -1.90
C ARG A 99 1.47 -52.30 -1.59
N ARG A 100 1.48 -51.02 -2.01
CA ARG A 100 2.58 -50.10 -1.73
C ARG A 100 2.81 -49.89 -0.24
N ALA A 101 1.74 -49.84 0.55
CA ALA A 101 1.78 -49.72 2.00
C ALA A 101 2.06 -51.06 2.72
N GLY A 102 2.20 -52.17 1.98
CA GLY A 102 2.51 -53.48 2.54
C GLY A 102 1.31 -54.23 3.13
N PHE A 103 0.08 -53.77 2.88
CA PHE A 103 -1.15 -54.42 3.36
C PHE A 103 -1.56 -55.63 2.52
N ALA A 104 -1.00 -55.80 1.32
CA ALA A 104 -1.29 -56.93 0.43
C ALA A 104 -0.04 -57.35 -0.36
N ARG A 105 0.15 -58.66 -0.55
CA ARG A 105 1.26 -59.23 -1.35
C ARG A 105 0.84 -59.46 -2.81
N PRO A 106 1.80 -59.57 -3.75
CA PRO A 106 1.49 -59.94 -5.13
C PRO A 106 0.78 -61.30 -5.18
N GLY A 107 -0.41 -61.35 -5.81
CA GLY A 107 -1.21 -62.57 -5.94
C GLY A 107 -2.32 -62.75 -4.89
N GLU A 108 -2.39 -61.89 -3.87
CA GLU A 108 -3.51 -61.87 -2.91
C GLU A 108 -4.67 -61.01 -3.44
N GLN A 109 -5.91 -61.42 -3.16
CA GLN A 109 -7.12 -60.70 -3.56
C GLN A 109 -7.55 -59.73 -2.45
N VAL A 110 -7.55 -58.43 -2.74
CA VAL A 110 -7.81 -57.37 -1.76
C VAL A 110 -9.31 -57.04 -1.70
N TYR A 111 -9.91 -57.14 -0.51
CA TYR A 111 -11.29 -56.70 -0.26
C TYR A 111 -11.30 -55.34 0.43
N LEU A 112 -11.88 -54.33 -0.21
CA LEU A 112 -11.99 -52.97 0.32
C LEU A 112 -13.34 -52.79 1.04
N ILE A 113 -13.31 -52.65 2.37
CA ILE A 113 -14.50 -52.30 3.16
C ILE A 113 -14.62 -50.77 3.17
N ARG A 114 -15.60 -50.23 2.45
CA ARG A 114 -15.89 -48.78 2.46
C ARG A 114 -16.66 -48.44 3.74
N THR A 115 -15.96 -47.95 4.75
CA THR A 115 -16.61 -47.23 5.86
C THR A 115 -17.03 -45.84 5.37
N ALA A 116 -18.26 -45.44 5.64
CA ALA A 116 -18.74 -44.11 5.26
C ALA A 116 -17.82 -43.04 5.85
N SER A 117 -17.27 -42.17 5.00
CA SER A 117 -16.42 -41.06 5.43
C SER A 117 -17.24 -40.12 6.31
N PRO A 118 -16.75 -39.69 7.49
CA PRO A 118 -17.46 -38.72 8.31
C PRO A 118 -17.68 -37.44 7.49
N GLU A 119 -18.91 -36.93 7.47
CA GLU A 119 -19.23 -35.69 6.77
C GLU A 119 -18.26 -34.58 7.21
N PRO A 120 -17.69 -33.81 6.26
CA PRO A 120 -16.85 -32.69 6.64
C PRO A 120 -17.65 -31.75 7.55
N PRO A 121 -17.06 -31.24 8.65
CA PRO A 121 -17.75 -30.33 9.54
C PRO A 121 -18.27 -29.16 8.71
N ALA A 122 -19.58 -28.89 8.81
CA ALA A 122 -20.22 -27.80 8.09
C ALA A 122 -19.48 -26.49 8.40
N THR A 123 -18.64 -26.05 7.47
CA THR A 123 -17.96 -24.74 7.53
C THR A 123 -19.01 -23.66 7.28
N GLY A 124 -19.83 -23.43 8.31
CA GLY A 124 -21.03 -22.60 8.29
C GLY A 124 -21.10 -21.65 9.48
N ALA A 125 -19.98 -21.32 10.13
CA ALA A 125 -19.92 -20.12 10.96
C ALA A 125 -19.49 -18.95 10.07
N LYS A 126 -20.45 -18.42 9.30
CA LYS A 126 -20.36 -17.07 8.77
C LYS A 126 -20.32 -16.12 9.96
N GLU A 127 -19.12 -15.79 10.43
CA GLU A 127 -18.90 -14.64 11.29
C GLU A 127 -19.23 -13.41 10.44
N LYS A 128 -20.46 -12.93 10.59
CA LYS A 128 -20.92 -11.65 10.02
C LYS A 128 -20.08 -10.54 10.69
N PRO A 129 -19.62 -9.54 9.93
CA PRO A 129 -18.91 -8.39 10.49
C PRO A 129 -19.77 -7.58 11.46
#